data_AF-A0A699RA33-F1
#
_entry.id   AF-A0A699RA33-F1
#
_cell.length_a   1.000
_cell.length_b   1.000
_cell.length_c   1.000
_cell.angle_alpha   90.00
_cell.angle_beta   90.00
_cell.angle_gamma   90.00
#
_symmetry.space_group_name_H-M   'P 1'
#
loop_
_entity.id
_entity.type
_entity.pdbx_description
1 polymer ?
#
loop_
_entity_poly.entity_id
_entity_poly.type
_entity_poly.pdbx_seq_one_letter_code
_entity_poly.pdbx_strand_id
1 'polypeptide(L)'
;ARTPEQNGVVERRNRTLVETARTMLSAAKFPLFFWAEAIATACFTQNRSLVIPRHEKTPYHIINDKKPLVKFFHIFGSVCYIVRDGENLDKMKEKGDECIFVGYSTQSRAYRVFNKRTRVIMESIHVNFDELPQMASAHNSSDPAPTCQKMASVQIKPHAKNDEVADDEFINIFSTLV
;
A
#
# COMPACT_ATOMS: atom_id res chain seq x y z
N ALA A 1 14.62 -1.48 -29.38
CA ALA A 1 14.84 -0.03 -29.58
C ALA A 1 14.01 0.74 -28.56
N ARG A 2 14.59 1.71 -27.83
CA ARG A 2 13.84 2.58 -26.91
C ARG A 2 13.28 3.75 -27.72
N THR A 3 11.96 3.92 -27.79
CA THR A 3 11.38 5.09 -28.47
C THR A 3 11.29 6.28 -27.50
N PRO A 4 11.54 7.53 -27.96
CA PRO A 4 11.50 8.71 -27.09
C PRO A 4 10.16 8.90 -26.36
N GLU A 5 9.06 8.50 -27.00
CA GLU A 5 7.70 8.61 -26.45
C GLU A 5 7.47 7.67 -25.27
N GLN A 6 7.99 6.44 -25.34
CA GLN A 6 7.92 5.47 -24.23
C GLN A 6 8.74 5.95 -23.03
N ASN A 7 9.90 6.54 -23.26
CA ASN A 7 10.74 7.11 -22.19
C ASN A 7 10.01 8.26 -21.47
N GLY A 8 9.34 9.15 -22.21
CA GLY A 8 8.59 10.24 -21.59
C GLY A 8 7.42 9.77 -20.73
N VAL A 9 6.78 8.65 -21.07
CA VAL A 9 5.74 8.03 -20.22
C VAL A 9 6.35 7.48 -18.92
N VAL A 10 7.47 6.77 -19.03
CA VAL A 10 8.20 6.20 -17.89
C VAL A 10 8.68 7.30 -16.94
N GLU A 11 9.28 8.36 -17.46
CA GLU A 11 9.77 9.48 -16.65
C GLU A 11 8.67 10.14 -15.83
N ARG A 12 7.48 10.37 -16.44
CA ARG A 12 6.33 10.92 -15.73
C ARG A 12 5.87 10.00 -14.60
N ARG A 13 5.82 8.70 -14.85
CA ARG A 13 5.42 7.70 -13.84
C ARG A 13 6.42 7.61 -12.69
N ASN A 14 7.71 7.56 -13.00
CA ASN A 14 8.77 7.53 -12.00
C ASN A 14 8.72 8.78 -11.11
N ARG A 15 8.48 9.95 -11.71
CA ARG A 15 8.28 11.19 -10.94
C ARG A 15 7.09 11.10 -9.99
N THR A 16 5.93 10.62 -10.46
CA THR A 16 4.75 10.45 -9.61
C THR A 16 4.97 9.44 -8.47
N LEU A 17 5.68 8.34 -8.71
CA LEU A 17 6.03 7.37 -7.66
C LEU A 17 6.92 8.00 -6.59
N VAL A 18 7.96 8.74 -7.00
CA VAL A 18 8.86 9.45 -6.09
C VAL A 18 8.12 10.51 -5.28
N GLU A 19 7.25 11.29 -5.91
CA GLU A 19 6.42 12.28 -5.21
C GLU A 19 5.48 11.62 -4.19
N THR A 20 4.81 10.53 -4.58
CA THR A 20 3.91 9.78 -3.69
C THR A 20 4.66 9.22 -2.48
N ALA A 21 5.83 8.61 -2.70
CA ALA A 21 6.65 8.06 -1.62
C ALA A 21 7.15 9.15 -0.67
N ARG A 22 7.55 10.32 -1.20
CA ARG A 22 7.90 11.49 -0.37
C ARG A 22 6.72 11.94 0.49
N THR A 23 5.51 11.99 -0.07
CA THR A 23 4.28 12.31 0.67
C THR A 23 4.01 11.28 1.77
N MET A 24 4.11 9.98 1.48
CA MET A 24 3.94 8.92 2.48
C MET A 24 4.91 9.05 3.65
N LEU A 25 6.21 9.26 3.35
CA LEU A 25 7.23 9.47 4.39
C LEU A 25 6.96 10.72 5.22
N SER A 26 6.59 11.82 4.57
CA SER A 26 6.30 13.09 5.26
C SER A 26 5.07 12.97 6.17
N ALA A 27 3.99 12.36 5.68
CA ALA A 27 2.76 12.14 6.44
C ALA A 27 3.00 11.24 7.66
N ALA A 28 3.78 10.17 7.50
CA ALA A 28 4.15 9.26 8.58
C ALA A 28 5.24 9.82 9.51
N LYS A 29 5.86 10.95 9.17
CA LYS A 29 7.05 11.52 9.84
C LYS A 29 8.21 10.51 9.89
N PHE A 30 8.40 9.77 8.80
CA PHE A 30 9.39 8.71 8.69
C PHE A 30 10.73 9.21 8.14
N PRO A 31 11.86 8.69 8.66
CA PRO A 31 13.17 8.99 8.10
C PRO A 31 13.32 8.53 6.65
N LEU A 32 14.21 9.20 5.91
CA LEU A 32 14.44 8.93 4.49
C LEU A 32 14.91 7.50 4.23
N PHE A 33 15.54 6.80 5.18
CA PHE A 33 16.01 5.43 4.95
C PHE A 33 14.88 4.43 4.62
N PHE A 34 13.61 4.77 4.91
CA PHE A 34 12.45 3.98 4.49
C PHE A 34 12.00 4.23 3.04
N TRP A 35 12.75 5.02 2.25
CA TRP A 35 12.36 5.40 0.88
C TRP A 35 12.03 4.21 -0.02
N ALA A 36 12.79 3.11 0.07
CA ALA A 36 12.56 1.94 -0.76
C ALA A 36 11.19 1.30 -0.48
N GLU A 37 10.84 1.17 0.80
CA GLU A 37 9.54 0.65 1.26
C GLU A 37 8.39 1.58 0.84
N ALA A 38 8.58 2.89 0.95
CA ALA A 38 7.60 3.87 0.53
C ALA A 38 7.36 3.84 -1.00
N ILE A 39 8.42 3.72 -1.81
CA ILE A 39 8.32 3.58 -3.27
C ILE A 39 7.59 2.28 -3.63
N ALA A 40 7.97 1.15 -3.00
CA ALA A 40 7.33 -0.13 -3.23
C ALA A 40 5.82 -0.07 -2.88
N THR A 41 5.47 0.55 -1.76
CA THR A 41 4.09 0.74 -1.32
C THR A 41 3.30 1.64 -2.27
N ALA A 42 3.90 2.75 -2.71
CA ALA A 42 3.30 3.64 -3.71
C ALA A 42 3.02 2.89 -5.02
N CYS A 43 4.00 2.13 -5.53
CA CYS A 43 3.86 1.31 -6.72
C CYS A 43 2.75 0.26 -6.56
N PHE A 44 2.77 -0.49 -5.46
CA PHE A 44 1.77 -1.51 -5.15
C PHE A 44 0.35 -0.94 -5.14
N THR A 45 0.19 0.24 -4.52
CA THR A 45 -1.09 0.94 -4.38
C THR A 45 -1.57 1.44 -5.73
N GLN A 46 -0.74 2.19 -6.46
CA GLN A 46 -1.09 2.75 -7.76
C GLN A 46 -1.45 1.68 -8.78
N ASN A 47 -0.73 0.55 -8.80
CA ASN A 47 -0.99 -0.55 -9.74
C ASN A 47 -2.35 -1.21 -9.55
N ARG A 48 -2.96 -1.04 -8.38
CA ARG A 48 -4.22 -1.67 -7.99
C ARG A 48 -5.37 -0.69 -7.78
N SER A 49 -5.09 0.60 -7.61
CA SER A 49 -6.12 1.62 -7.40
C SER A 49 -6.33 2.52 -8.61
N LEU A 50 -5.29 2.78 -9.40
CA LEU A 50 -5.41 3.68 -10.55
C LEU A 50 -6.01 2.94 -11.74
N VAL A 51 -7.17 3.41 -12.18
CA VAL A 51 -7.86 2.91 -13.37
C VAL A 51 -7.26 3.57 -14.60
N ILE A 52 -6.92 2.76 -15.61
CA ILE A 52 -6.55 3.27 -16.93
C ILE A 52 -7.85 3.56 -17.68
N PRO A 53 -8.16 4.84 -18.03
CA PRO A 53 -9.45 5.21 -18.59
C PRO A 53 -9.81 4.44 -19.87
N ARG A 54 -8.82 4.14 -20.72
CA ARG A 54 -9.01 3.40 -21.97
C ARG A 54 -9.58 2.00 -21.78
N HIS A 55 -9.27 1.36 -20.66
CA HIS A 55 -9.63 -0.04 -20.40
C HIS A 55 -10.64 -0.18 -19.27
N GLU A 56 -10.91 0.90 -18.52
CA GLU A 56 -11.73 0.88 -17.29
C GLU A 56 -11.25 -0.16 -16.26
N LYS A 57 -9.95 -0.49 -16.31
CA LYS A 57 -9.30 -1.53 -15.52
C LYS A 57 -8.00 -1.01 -14.91
N THR A 58 -7.62 -1.57 -13.78
CA THR A 58 -6.34 -1.27 -13.13
C THR A 58 -5.22 -2.10 -13.77
N PRO A 59 -3.95 -1.63 -13.74
CA PRO A 59 -2.82 -2.42 -14.24
C PRO A 59 -2.79 -3.84 -13.68
N TYR A 60 -3.02 -4.01 -12.38
CA TYR A 60 -3.09 -5.34 -11.74
C TYR A 60 -4.17 -6.23 -12.35
N HIS A 61 -5.35 -5.68 -12.64
CA HIS A 61 -6.44 -6.46 -13.24
C HIS A 61 -6.20 -6.81 -14.71
N ILE A 62 -5.41 -6.01 -15.44
CA ILE A 62 -5.03 -6.33 -16.83
C ILE A 62 -4.00 -7.46 -16.88
N ILE A 63 -3.05 -7.49 -15.94
CA ILE A 63 -1.95 -8.46 -15.93
C ILE A 63 -2.40 -9.81 -15.35
N ASN A 64 -3.16 -9.77 -14.26
CA ASN A 64 -3.50 -10.96 -13.48
C ASN A 64 -4.95 -11.43 -13.72
N ASP A 65 -5.69 -10.76 -14.61
CA ASP A 65 -7.12 -10.96 -14.88
C ASP A 65 -8.03 -10.96 -13.64
N LYS A 66 -7.53 -10.41 -12.53
CA LYS A 66 -8.14 -10.49 -11.20
C LYS A 66 -8.34 -9.12 -10.60
N LYS A 67 -9.52 -8.87 -10.04
CA LYS A 67 -9.81 -7.58 -9.41
C LYS A 67 -9.01 -7.46 -8.11
N PRO A 68 -8.37 -6.31 -7.85
CA PRO A 68 -7.68 -6.09 -6.59
C PRO A 68 -8.67 -6.03 -5.44
N LEU A 69 -8.32 -6.64 -4.31
CA LEU A 69 -9.13 -6.63 -3.10
C LEU A 69 -8.87 -5.35 -2.30
N VAL A 70 -9.91 -4.53 -2.11
CA VAL A 70 -9.79 -3.25 -1.41
C VAL A 70 -9.45 -3.41 0.07
N LYS A 71 -9.91 -4.50 0.70
CA LYS A 71 -9.67 -4.79 2.13
C LYS A 71 -8.19 -5.03 2.48
N PHE A 72 -7.34 -5.21 1.47
CA PHE A 72 -5.92 -5.47 1.66
C PHE A 72 -5.09 -4.19 1.83
N PHE A 73 -5.67 -3.01 1.55
CA PHE A 73 -4.95 -1.74 1.65
C PHE A 73 -4.93 -1.22 3.08
N HIS A 74 -3.73 -0.90 3.52
CA HIS A 74 -3.48 -0.23 4.79
C HIS A 74 -2.65 1.04 4.58
N ILE A 75 -2.81 2.00 5.50
CA ILE A 75 -2.14 3.29 5.44
C ILE A 75 -0.67 3.10 5.81
N PHE A 76 0.24 3.49 4.91
CA PHE A 76 1.68 3.51 5.18
C PHE A 76 1.98 4.30 6.46
N GLY A 77 2.75 3.71 7.38
CA GLY A 77 3.05 4.31 8.68
C GLY A 77 2.02 4.02 9.78
N SER A 78 0.97 3.24 9.51
CA SER A 78 -0.01 2.83 10.53
C SER A 78 0.62 1.92 11.58
N VAL A 79 0.22 2.12 12.84
CA VAL A 79 0.61 1.24 13.94
C VAL A 79 -0.12 -0.09 13.78
N CYS A 80 0.62 -1.18 13.97
CA CYS A 80 0.10 -2.52 13.89
C CYS A 80 0.78 -3.45 14.90
N TYR A 81 0.21 -4.62 15.12
CA TYR A 81 0.69 -5.58 16.10
C TYR A 81 0.88 -6.95 15.46
N ILE A 82 2.03 -7.56 15.72
CA ILE A 82 2.32 -8.96 15.37
C ILE A 82 2.38 -9.76 16.66
N VAL A 83 1.65 -10.87 16.71
CA VAL A 83 1.72 -11.81 17.83
C VAL A 83 3.05 -12.56 17.79
N ARG A 84 3.75 -12.64 18.93
CA ARG A 84 4.97 -13.42 19.05
C ARG A 84 4.63 -14.90 19.19
N ASP A 85 5.20 -15.72 18.32
CA ASP A 85 5.20 -17.17 18.48
C ASP A 85 6.23 -17.56 19.54
N GLY A 86 5.75 -18.03 20.71
CA GLY A 86 6.62 -18.40 21.82
C GLY A 86 5.89 -19.12 22.94
N GLU A 87 6.49 -20.22 23.41
CA GLU A 87 5.89 -21.20 24.33
C GLU A 87 5.78 -20.72 25.79
N ASN A 88 6.33 -19.54 26.12
CA ASN A 88 6.48 -19.08 27.51
C ASN A 88 5.96 -17.64 27.73
N LEU A 89 4.94 -17.23 26.99
CA LEU A 89 4.19 -16.03 27.35
C LEU A 89 3.24 -16.40 28.49
N ASP A 90 3.69 -16.13 29.72
CA ASP A 90 2.83 -16.11 30.91
C ASP A 90 1.47 -15.50 30.56
N LYS A 91 0.37 -16.11 30.99
CA LYS A 91 -0.99 -15.88 30.44
C LYS A 91 -1.37 -14.39 30.38
N MET A 92 -0.79 -13.58 31.26
CA MET A 92 -1.07 -12.16 31.43
C MET A 92 -0.06 -11.19 30.78
N LYS A 93 1.03 -11.66 30.16
CA LYS A 93 2.01 -10.78 29.51
C LYS A 93 1.58 -10.34 28.11
N GLU A 94 2.09 -9.18 27.70
CA GLU A 94 1.94 -8.65 26.34
C GLU A 94 2.44 -9.67 25.31
N LYS A 95 1.51 -10.15 24.47
CA LYS A 95 1.79 -11.20 23.47
C LYS A 95 2.18 -10.65 22.10
N GLY A 96 1.98 -9.36 21.86
CA GLY A 96 2.28 -8.71 20.60
C GLY A 96 3.54 -7.86 20.68
N ASP A 97 4.23 -7.70 19.56
CA ASP A 97 5.15 -6.60 19.35
C ASP A 97 4.44 -5.48 18.58
N GLU A 98 4.55 -4.26 19.09
CA GLU A 98 4.13 -3.07 18.35
C GLU A 98 5.07 -2.83 17.16
N CYS A 99 4.47 -2.71 15.99
CA CYS A 99 5.11 -2.57 14.70
C CYS A 99 4.51 -1.38 13.94
N ILE A 100 5.17 -0.99 12.87
CA ILE A 100 4.66 0.04 11.96
C ILE A 100 4.64 -0.53 10.55
N PHE A 101 3.51 -0.36 9.86
CA PHE A 101 3.36 -0.83 8.50
C PHE A 101 4.22 -0.03 7.53
N VAL A 102 5.05 -0.73 6.74
CA VAL A 102 5.96 -0.12 5.77
C VAL A 102 5.74 -0.60 4.35
N GLY A 103 4.96 -1.66 4.13
CA GLY A 103 4.59 -2.04 2.77
C GLY A 103 4.11 -3.47 2.62
N TYR A 104 4.13 -3.95 1.40
CA TYR A 104 3.60 -5.26 1.04
C TYR A 104 4.73 -6.18 0.59
N SER A 105 4.62 -7.47 0.89
CA SER A 105 5.54 -8.47 0.36
C SER A 105 5.37 -8.59 -1.16
N THR A 106 6.47 -8.86 -1.87
CA THR A 106 6.45 -9.13 -3.32
C THR A 106 6.25 -10.60 -3.64
N GLN A 107 6.40 -11.49 -2.65
CA GLN A 107 6.40 -12.94 -2.82
C GLN A 107 5.16 -13.61 -2.24
N SER A 108 4.42 -12.90 -1.38
CA SER A 108 3.28 -13.44 -0.67
C SER A 108 2.23 -12.38 -0.35
N ARG A 109 1.13 -12.79 0.28
CA ARG A 109 0.10 -11.90 0.82
C ARG A 109 0.50 -11.28 2.17
N ALA A 110 1.76 -11.39 2.58
CA ALA A 110 2.25 -10.82 3.81
C ALA A 110 2.42 -9.30 3.73
N TYR A 111 2.35 -8.66 4.88
CA TYR A 111 2.71 -7.26 5.07
C TYR A 111 4.15 -7.17 5.55
N ARG A 112 4.87 -6.16 5.05
CA ARG A 112 6.16 -5.74 5.57
C ARG A 112 5.91 -4.73 6.67
N VAL A 113 6.40 -5.03 7.88
CA VAL A 113 6.27 -4.16 9.04
C VAL A 113 7.61 -3.95 9.71
N PHE A 114 7.84 -2.75 10.22
CA PHE A 114 9.00 -2.40 11.02
C PHE A 114 8.69 -2.65 12.50
N ASN A 115 9.37 -3.62 13.10
CA ASN A 115 9.21 -3.93 14.51
C ASN A 115 9.99 -2.91 15.35
N LYS A 116 9.28 -2.17 16.22
CA LYS A 116 9.89 -1.08 17.02
C LYS A 116 10.93 -1.60 18.02
N ARG A 117 10.74 -2.82 18.53
CA ARG A 117 11.60 -3.47 19.53
C ARG A 117 12.90 -3.97 18.91
N THR A 118 12.82 -4.71 17.81
CA THR A 118 14.01 -5.31 17.17
C THR A 118 14.68 -4.37 16.17
N ARG A 119 13.98 -3.32 15.72
CA ARG A 119 14.44 -2.39 14.67
C ARG A 119 14.68 -3.07 13.32
N VAL A 120 13.93 -4.14 13.04
CA VAL A 120 14.02 -4.93 11.80
C VAL A 120 12.69 -4.87 11.05
N ILE A 121 12.77 -4.84 9.71
CA ILE A 121 11.61 -5.04 8.84
C ILE A 121 11.37 -6.54 8.70
N MET A 122 10.16 -6.98 9.00
CA MET A 122 9.72 -8.37 8.95
C MET A 122 8.48 -8.52 8.08
N GLU A 123 8.29 -9.70 7.52
CA GLU A 123 7.08 -10.05 6.77
C GLU A 123 6.16 -10.90 7.64
N SER A 124 4.87 -10.55 7.71
CA SER A 124 3.86 -11.36 8.40
C SER A 124 2.51 -11.27 7.69
N ILE A 125 1.81 -12.40 7.63
CA ILE A 125 0.45 -12.49 7.10
C ILE A 125 -0.56 -12.06 8.18
N HIS A 126 -0.29 -12.38 9.44
CA HIS A 126 -1.17 -12.10 10.57
C HIS A 126 -0.72 -10.82 11.27
N VAL A 127 -1.26 -9.70 10.80
CA VAL A 127 -1.00 -8.36 11.34
C VAL A 127 -2.32 -7.73 11.75
N ASN A 128 -2.40 -7.24 12.99
CA ASN A 128 -3.57 -6.49 13.46
C ASN A 128 -3.28 -5.00 13.37
N PHE A 129 -4.06 -4.26 12.59
CA PHE A 129 -3.87 -2.83 12.34
C PHE A 129 -4.73 -2.00 13.30
N ASP A 130 -4.10 -1.01 13.94
CA ASP A 130 -4.80 0.00 14.74
C ASP A 130 -5.05 1.27 13.90
N GLU A 131 -5.80 1.07 12.82
CA GLU A 131 -6.25 2.17 11.97
C GLU A 131 -7.46 2.83 12.61
N LEU A 132 -7.21 3.70 13.60
CA LEU A 132 -8.24 4.65 14.03
C LEU A 132 -8.67 5.47 12.80
N PRO A 133 -9.99 5.64 12.56
CA PRO A 133 -10.45 6.57 11.55
C PRO A 133 -9.85 7.93 11.91
N GLN A 134 -8.97 8.46 11.06
CA GLN A 134 -8.51 9.84 11.22
C GLN A 134 -9.77 10.69 11.23
N MET A 135 -10.14 11.21 12.41
CA MET A 135 -11.12 12.28 12.53
C MET A 135 -10.66 13.32 11.52
N ALA A 136 -11.47 13.57 10.50
CA ALA A 136 -11.24 14.65 9.58
C ALA A 136 -11.12 15.91 10.42
N SER A 137 -9.90 16.37 10.69
CA SER A 137 -9.71 17.70 11.24
C SER A 137 -10.22 18.63 10.15
N ALA A 138 -11.42 19.18 10.38
CA ALA A 138 -11.98 20.23 9.56
C ALA A 138 -11.04 21.42 9.63
N HIS A 139 -10.05 21.43 8.74
CA HIS A 139 -9.30 22.63 8.44
C HIS A 139 -10.27 23.49 7.65
N ASN A 140 -10.97 24.38 8.38
CA ASN A 140 -11.65 25.53 7.80
C ASN A 140 -10.57 26.42 7.19
N SER A 141 -10.14 26.11 5.97
CA SER A 141 -9.42 27.05 5.12
C SER A 141 -10.43 27.67 4.16
N SER A 142 -10.85 28.89 4.47
CA SER A 142 -11.49 29.78 3.51
C SER A 142 -10.47 30.12 2.42
N ASP A 143 -10.65 29.62 1.19
CA ASP A 143 -10.50 30.33 -0.11
C ASP A 143 -10.27 29.39 -1.33
N PRO A 144 -10.52 29.86 -2.58
CA PRO A 144 -11.38 29.15 -3.53
C PRO A 144 -10.68 28.15 -4.45
N ALA A 145 -11.54 27.29 -5.01
CA ALA A 145 -11.27 26.07 -5.77
C ALA A 145 -10.28 26.18 -6.95
N PRO A 146 -9.57 25.07 -7.24
CA PRO A 146 -9.30 24.62 -8.59
C PRO A 146 -10.23 23.45 -8.98
N THR A 147 -10.64 23.46 -10.23
CA THR A 147 -11.72 22.68 -10.86
C THR A 147 -11.71 21.17 -10.59
N CYS A 148 -12.87 20.70 -10.13
CA CYS A 148 -13.23 19.30 -9.87
C CYS A 148 -13.26 18.45 -11.16
N GLN A 149 -12.46 17.38 -11.21
CA GLN A 149 -12.73 16.24 -12.08
C GLN A 149 -13.55 15.22 -11.30
N LYS A 150 -14.77 15.00 -11.81
CA LYS A 150 -15.85 14.18 -11.25
C LYS A 150 -15.39 12.73 -11.00
N MET A 151 -15.19 12.35 -9.74
CA MET A 151 -15.11 10.93 -9.36
C MET A 151 -16.52 10.43 -9.05
N ALA A 152 -16.98 9.46 -9.83
CA ALA A 152 -18.25 8.78 -9.59
C ALA A 152 -18.09 7.85 -8.38
N SER A 153 -18.85 8.11 -7.33
CA SER A 153 -19.03 7.23 -6.17
C SER A 153 -19.92 6.05 -6.56
N VAL A 154 -19.33 4.86 -6.69
CA VAL A 154 -20.07 3.60 -6.90
C VAL A 154 -20.25 2.93 -5.54
N GLN A 155 -21.49 2.90 -5.03
CA GLN A 155 -21.88 2.10 -3.87
C GLN A 155 -22.10 0.64 -4.27
N ILE A 156 -21.50 -0.34 -3.57
CA ILE A 156 -21.88 -1.76 -3.72
C ILE A 156 -21.95 -2.45 -2.35
N LYS A 157 -23.09 -3.12 -2.12
CA LYS A 157 -23.46 -3.97 -0.97
C LYS A 157 -22.52 -5.18 -0.80
N PRO A 158 -22.35 -5.72 0.42
CA PRO A 158 -21.49 -6.87 0.66
C PRO A 158 -22.20 -8.18 0.31
N HIS A 159 -21.53 -9.06 -0.42
CA HIS A 159 -21.77 -10.49 -0.32
C HIS A 159 -20.44 -11.23 -0.23
N ALA A 160 -20.31 -12.06 0.81
CA ALA A 160 -19.14 -12.87 1.07
C ALA A 160 -19.17 -14.17 0.25
N LYS A 161 -18.00 -14.60 -0.22
CA LYS A 161 -17.57 -16.01 -0.28
C LYS A 161 -16.05 -16.01 -0.48
N ASN A 162 -15.38 -16.74 0.39
CA ASN A 162 -13.94 -16.96 0.37
C ASN A 162 -13.68 -18.15 -0.56
N ASP A 163 -12.84 -17.96 -1.56
CA ASP A 163 -12.21 -19.07 -2.29
C ASP A 163 -10.69 -18.89 -2.20
N GLU A 164 -10.01 -20.02 -2.00
CA GLU A 164 -8.56 -20.18 -1.86
C GLU A 164 -7.83 -19.63 -3.09
N VAL A 165 -6.64 -19.06 -2.89
CA VAL A 165 -5.91 -18.32 -3.94
C VAL A 165 -4.46 -18.76 -3.99
N ALA A 166 -4.07 -19.17 -5.20
CA ALA A 166 -2.72 -19.52 -5.62
C ALA A 166 -1.70 -18.40 -5.44
N ASP A 167 -0.45 -18.83 -5.31
CA ASP A 167 0.74 -17.99 -5.16
C ASP A 167 0.96 -17.16 -6.44
N ASP A 168 0.63 -15.87 -6.38
CA ASP A 168 0.80 -14.94 -7.49
C ASP A 168 2.25 -14.40 -7.49
N GLU A 169 3.15 -15.02 -8.27
CA GLU A 169 4.46 -14.44 -8.61
C GLU A 169 4.26 -13.12 -9.38
N PHE A 170 4.74 -12.01 -8.81
CA PHE A 170 4.62 -10.69 -9.41
C PHE A 170 5.59 -10.47 -10.57
N ILE A 171 5.11 -10.56 -11.81
CA ILE A 171 5.73 -9.82 -12.92
C ILE A 171 5.20 -8.38 -12.88
N ASN A 172 6.00 -7.54 -12.24
CA ASN A 172 5.79 -6.12 -12.10
C ASN A 172 5.94 -5.44 -13.49
N ILE A 173 4.85 -4.99 -14.13
CA ILE A 173 4.95 -4.11 -15.32
C ILE A 173 5.73 -2.81 -15.02
N PHE A 174 5.89 -2.46 -13.74
CA PHE A 174 6.60 -1.27 -13.29
C PHE A 174 8.02 -1.52 -12.74
N SER A 175 8.51 -2.78 -12.70
CA SER A 175 9.89 -3.09 -12.23
C SER A 175 10.85 -3.50 -13.35
N THR A 176 10.43 -3.56 -14.61
CA THR A 176 11.35 -3.78 -15.75
C THR A 176 12.18 -2.53 -16.10
N LEU A 177 12.28 -1.56 -15.18
CA LEU A 177 13.05 -0.33 -15.32
C LEU A 177 13.77 0.01 -14.01
N VAL A 178 14.57 -0.94 -13.52
CA VAL A 178 15.84 -0.66 -12.84
C VAL A 178 16.93 -1.39 -13.61
#